data_AF-A0A3D2BQC1-F1
#
_entry.id   AF-A0A3D2BQC1-F1
#
_cell.length_a   1.000
_cell.length_b   1.000
_cell.length_c   1.000
_cell.angle_alpha   90.00
_cell.angle_beta   90.00
_cell.angle_gamma   90.00
#
_symmetry.space_group_name_H-M   'P 1'
#
loop_
_entity.id
_entity.type
_entity.pdbx_description
1 polymer ?
#
loop_
_entity_poly.entity_id
_entity_poly.type
_entity_poly.pdbx_seq_one_letter_code
_entity_poly.pdbx_strand_id
1 'polypeptide(L)' 'MGYVGVKATACLLKDGLSVVGVDVNPVKAAKIEAGQSPLSEPGLGELLAAGQGQASQR' A
#
# COMPACT_ATOMS: atom_id res chain seq x y z
N MET A 1 5.52 4.53 -7.13
CA MET A 1 5.30 3.24 -6.43
C MET A 1 5.65 2.02 -7.31
N GLY A 2 6.92 1.59 -7.27
CA GLY A 2 7.37 0.32 -7.87
C GLY A 2 7.44 -0.83 -6.83
N TYR A 3 8.10 -1.94 -7.17
CA TYR A 3 8.26 -3.12 -6.31
C TYR A 3 8.72 -2.80 -4.88
N VAL A 4 9.85 -2.11 -4.74
CA VAL A 4 10.39 -1.72 -3.43
C VAL A 4 9.45 -0.76 -2.70
N GLY A 5 8.92 0.24 -3.42
CA GLY A 5 8.06 1.27 -2.82
C GLY A 5 6.77 0.70 -2.24
N VAL A 6 6.12 -0.24 -2.94
CA VAL A 6 4.89 -0.88 -2.47
C VAL A 6 5.16 -1.77 -1.26
N LYS A 7 6.25 -2.54 -1.26
CA LYS A 7 6.62 -3.34 -0.08
C LYS A 7 6.94 -2.49 1.13
N ALA A 8 7.72 -1.42 0.95
CA ALA A 8 8.04 -0.48 2.02
C ALA A 8 6.75 0.13 2.59
N THR A 9 5.82 0.54 1.72
CA THR A 9 4.50 1.05 2.12
C THR A 9 3.74 0.03 2.97
N ALA A 10 3.68 -1.23 2.53
CA ALA A 10 3.00 -2.30 3.26
C ALA A 10 3.60 -2.54 4.66
N CYS A 11 4.93 -2.54 4.79
CA CYS A 11 5.61 -2.67 6.09
C CYS A 11 5.33 -1.48 7.01
N LEU A 12 5.45 -0.25 6.50
CA LEU A 12 5.22 0.96 7.28
C LEU A 12 3.77 1.06 7.76
N LEU A 13 2.80 0.74 6.89
CA LEU A 13 1.39 0.71 7.27
C LEU A 13 1.10 -0.38 8.30
N LYS A 14 1.74 -1.56 8.21
CA LYS A 14 1.63 -2.63 9.21
C LYS A 14 2.12 -2.18 10.59
N ASP A 15 3.12 -1.31 10.64
CA ASP A 15 3.65 -0.74 11.87
C ASP A 15 2.80 0.45 12.38
N GLY A 16 1.65 0.72 11.75
CA GLY A 16 0.72 1.78 12.15
C GLY A 16 1.20 3.18 11.80
N LEU A 17 2.11 3.31 10.83
CA LEU A 17 2.57 4.61 10.32
C LEU A 17 1.66 5.08 9.20
N SER A 18 1.42 6.40 9.14
CA SER A 18 0.76 7.01 7.99
C SER A 18 1.76 7.15 6.85
N VAL A 19 1.36 6.75 5.65
CA VAL A 19 2.21 6.74 4.46
C VAL A 19 1.51 7.48 3.32
N VAL A 20 2.21 8.42 2.70
CA VAL A 20 1.77 9.06 1.46
C VAL A 20 2.55 8.47 0.30
N GLY A 21 1.89 7.66 -0.52
CA GLY A 21 2.47 7.05 -1.71
C GLY A 21 2.28 7.94 -2.95
N VAL A 22 3.37 8.20 -3.68
CA VAL A 22 3.34 8.95 -4.95
C VAL A 22 3.71 8.03 -6.12
N ASP A 23 2.89 8.02 -7.17
CA ASP A 23 3.17 7.36 -8.44
C ASP A 23 2.66 8.23 -9.60
N VAL A 24 3.42 8.27 -10.70
CA VAL A 24 3.03 9.00 -11.91
C VAL A 24 1.90 8.30 -12.67
N ASN A 25 1.71 7.00 -12.45
CA ASN A 25 0.65 6.23 -13.06
C ASN A 25 -0.59 6.23 -12.13
N PRO A 26 -1.68 6.88 -12.54
CA PRO A 26 -2.86 7.05 -11.70
C PRO A 26 -3.57 5.72 -11.39
N VAL A 27 -3.48 4.74 -12.28
CA VAL A 27 -4.09 3.41 -12.08
C VAL A 27 -3.40 2.65 -10.95
N LYS A 28 -2.06 2.74 -10.87
CA LYS A 28 -1.32 2.11 -9.77
C LYS A 28 -1.57 2.81 -8.45
N ALA A 29 -1.62 4.15 -8.45
CA ALA A 29 -1.93 4.93 -7.26
C ALA A 29 -3.30 4.53 -6.68
N ALA A 30 -4.35 4.51 -7.52
CA ALA A 30 -5.70 4.14 -7.11
C ALA A 30 -5.78 2.70 -6.57
N LYS A 31 -5.05 1.73 -7.15
CA LYS A 31 -4.98 0.36 -6.60
C LYS A 31 -4.40 0.34 -5.19
N ILE A 32 -3.27 0.99 -4.97
CA ILE A 32 -2.61 1.05 -3.65
C ILE A 32 -3.51 1.76 -2.63
N GLU A 33 -4.16 2.84 -3.04
CA GLU A 33 -5.14 3.58 -2.24
C GLU A 33 -6.37 2.73 -1.90
N ALA A 34 -6.74 1.75 -2.72
CA ALA A 34 -7.77 0.77 -2.41
C ALA A 34 -7.26 -0.42 -1.58
N GLY A 35 -6.02 -0.38 -1.08
CA GLY A 35 -5.38 -1.49 -0.37
C GLY A 35 -5.04 -2.68 -1.27
N GLN A 36 -5.03 -2.49 -2.58
CA GLN A 36 -4.73 -3.54 -3.57
C GLN A 36 -3.30 -3.42 -4.07
N SER A 37 -2.64 -4.56 -4.24
CA SER A 37 -1.31 -4.58 -4.86
C SER A 37 -1.41 -4.32 -6.37
N PRO A 38 -0.66 -3.36 -6.93
CA PRO A 38 -0.52 -3.20 -8.38
C PRO A 38 0.46 -4.23 -8.99
N LEU A 39 1.10 -5.05 -8.15
CA LEU A 39 2.11 -6.04 -8.53
C LEU A 39 1.62 -7.45 -8.23
N SER A 40 1.96 -8.39 -9.10
CA SER A 40 1.62 -9.80 -8.92
C SER A 40 2.61 -10.46 -7.95
N GLU A 41 2.38 -10.26 -6.66
CA GLU A 41 3.16 -10.86 -5.58
C GLU A 41 2.24 -11.44 -4.49
N PRO A 42 2.43 -12.72 -4.12
CA PRO A 42 1.64 -13.35 -3.06
C PRO A 42 1.70 -12.58 -1.74
N GLY A 43 0.54 -12.38 -1.09
CA GLY A 43 0.43 -11.75 0.23
C GLY A 43 0.57 -10.22 0.26
N LEU A 44 1.05 -9.58 -0.81
CA LEU A 44 1.27 -8.13 -0.81
C LEU A 44 -0.04 -7.33 -0.72
N GLY A 45 -1.11 -7.79 -1.38
CA GLY A 45 -2.42 -7.16 -1.29
C GLY A 45 -3.03 -7.25 0.11
N GLU A 46 -2.87 -8.39 0.79
CA GLU A 46 -3.35 -8.59 2.16
C GLU A 46 -2.67 -7.65 3.15
N LEU A 47 -1.35 -7.47 3.01
CA LEU A 47 -0.58 -6.54 3.85
C LEU A 47 -1.00 -5.08 3.65
N LEU A 48 -1.22 -4.66 2.40
CA LEU A 48 -1.70 -3.31 2.08
C LEU A 48 -3.11 -3.06 2.65
N ALA A 49 -4.02 -4.02 2.47
CA ALA A 49 -5.38 -3.94 3.00
C ALA A 49 -5.41 -3.88 4.54
N ALA A 50 -4.59 -4.72 5.20
CA ALA A 50 -4.49 -4.73 6.67
C ALA A 50 -3.94 -3.41 7.23
N GLY A 51 -2.99 -2.79 6.54
CA GLY A 51 -2.41 -1.50 6.93
C GLY A 51 -3.35 -0.31 6.71
N GLN A 52 -4.12 -0.33 5.62
CA GLN A 52 -5.15 0.67 5.30
C GLN A 52 -6.24 0.78 6.38
N GLY A 53 -6.73 -0.37 6.86
CA GLY A 53 -7.75 -0.41 7.91
C GLY A 53 -7.28 0.25 9.23
N GLN A 54 -5.98 0.28 9.48
CA GLN A 54 -5.38 0.91 10.66
C GLN A 54 -5.14 2.41 10.48
N ALA A 55 -4.80 2.86 9.27
CA ALA A 55 -4.55 4.27 8.96
C ALA A 55 -5.83 5.12 8.98
N SER A 56 -6.98 4.56 8.60
CA SER A 56 -8.29 5.28 8.61
C SER A 56 -8.89 5.47 10.01
N GLN A 57 -8.24 4.94 11.07
CA GLN A 57 -8.72 5.03 12.45
C GLN A 57 -7.94 6.05 13.31
N ARG A 58 -7.07 6.86 12.69
CA ARG A 58 -6.31 7.94 13.35
C ARG A 58 -6.71 9.32 12.86
#